data_AF-A0A0D0DTQ6-F1
#
_entry.id   AF-A0A0D0DTQ6-F1
#
_cell.length_a   1.000
_cell.length_b   1.000
_cell.length_c   1.000
_cell.angle_alpha   90.00
_cell.angle_beta   90.00
_cell.angle_gamma   90.00
#
_symmetry.space_group_name_H-M   'P 1'
#
loop_
_entity.id
_entity.type
_entity.pdbx_description
1 polymer ?
#
loop_
_entity_poly.entity_id
_entity_poly.type
_entity_poly.pdbx_seq_one_letter_code
_entity_poly.pdbx_strand_id
1 'polypeptide(L)'
;MGLKHLTKVDVITEPGQDITNALLENLEYLDTLKGDVISSARQLVTACRASGQCHEDVSRIINNGYTTGHWTKEELQDVALLRDVITRWSSISLMVDRLLELYPALSRLLSQDKYQELRKYELSEVELQVLADIRHYLAFSMLFKKKSQCKKL
;
A
#
# COMPACT_ATOMS: atom_id res chain seq x y z
N MET A 1 -3.08 -1.55 14.97
CA MET A 1 -1.72 -0.97 15.06
C MET A 1 -1.19 -0.80 13.65
N GLY A 2 -0.94 0.44 13.21
CA GLY A 2 -0.54 0.75 11.84
C GLY A 2 0.91 0.35 11.53
N LEU A 3 1.21 0.22 10.24
CA LEU A 3 2.44 -0.21 9.54
C LEU A 3 3.76 0.51 9.92
N LYS A 4 3.97 0.86 11.19
CA LYS A 4 5.15 1.56 11.72
C LYS A 4 6.44 0.73 11.61
N HIS A 5 6.33 -0.57 11.37
CA HIS A 5 7.48 -1.46 11.22
C HIS A 5 8.09 -1.42 9.81
N LEU A 6 7.41 -0.82 8.82
CA LEU A 6 7.87 -0.77 7.42
C LEU A 6 8.51 0.57 7.04
N THR A 7 8.35 1.62 7.86
CA THR A 7 9.04 2.89 7.66
C THR A 7 10.44 2.80 8.26
N LYS A 8 11.41 2.28 7.50
CA LYS A 8 12.85 2.47 7.83
C LYS A 8 13.32 3.90 7.51
N VAL A 9 12.49 4.70 6.84
CA VAL A 9 12.78 6.11 6.53
C VAL A 9 12.15 7.04 7.58
N ASP A 10 12.41 6.77 8.86
CA ASP A 10 12.24 7.77 9.92
C ASP A 10 13.44 8.75 9.96
N VAL A 11 14.33 8.70 8.97
CA VAL A 11 15.30 9.77 8.72
C VAL A 11 14.57 10.90 7.98
N ILE A 12 13.64 11.55 8.68
CA ILE A 12 13.25 12.92 8.32
C ILE A 12 14.39 13.80 8.81
N THR A 13 15.43 13.89 7.99
CA THR A 13 16.50 14.87 8.11
C THR A 13 15.91 16.28 8.01
N GLU A 14 16.51 17.22 8.74
CA GLU A 14 16.09 18.62 8.77
C GLU A 14 15.98 19.20 7.35
N PRO A 15 15.01 20.11 7.09
CA PRO A 15 14.84 20.70 5.76
C PRO A 15 16.14 21.40 5.31
N GLY A 16 16.72 20.91 4.20
CA GLY A 16 17.99 21.41 3.64
C GLY A 16 19.17 20.44 3.73
N GLN A 17 19.02 19.27 4.32
CA GLN A 17 20.06 18.24 4.30
C GLN A 17 20.12 17.51 2.94
N ASP A 18 21.35 17.33 2.47
CA ASP A 18 21.69 16.52 1.30
C ASP A 18 21.41 15.04 1.61
N ILE A 19 20.26 14.55 1.16
CA ILE A 19 19.84 13.16 1.32
C ILE A 19 20.41 12.23 0.24
N THR A 20 21.19 12.77 -0.69
CA THR A 20 21.61 12.03 -1.89
C THR A 20 22.49 10.84 -1.52
N ASN A 21 23.34 10.96 -0.50
CA ASN A 21 24.17 9.86 -0.01
C ASN A 21 23.35 8.75 0.66
N ALA A 22 22.38 9.10 1.51
CA ALA A 22 21.50 8.12 2.16
C ALA A 22 20.59 7.40 1.15
N LEU A 23 20.18 8.09 0.08
CA LEU A 23 19.44 7.48 -1.03
C LEU A 23 20.34 6.61 -1.91
N LEU A 24 21.58 7.04 -2.18
CA LEU A 24 22.57 6.26 -2.94
C LEU A 24 23.00 4.97 -2.22
N GLU A 25 22.95 4.95 -0.89
CA GLU A 25 23.16 3.73 -0.09
C GLU A 25 22.02 2.72 -0.23
N ASN A 26 20.84 3.12 -0.75
CA ASN A 26 19.69 2.26 -0.98
C ASN A 26 19.27 2.25 -2.46
N LEU A 27 20.18 1.74 -3.30
CA LEU A 27 19.97 1.66 -4.76
C LEU A 27 18.69 0.90 -5.13
N GLU A 28 18.35 -0.17 -4.42
CA GLU A 28 17.13 -0.96 -4.67
C GLU A 28 15.85 -0.15 -4.42
N TYR A 29 15.82 0.64 -3.34
CA TYR A 29 14.73 1.57 -3.08
C TYR A 29 14.63 2.63 -4.17
N LEU A 30 15.76 3.22 -4.59
CA LEU A 30 15.78 4.22 -5.66
C LEU A 30 15.32 3.65 -7.00
N ASP A 31 15.76 2.45 -7.35
CA ASP A 31 15.35 1.79 -8.59
C ASP A 31 13.86 1.44 -8.56
N THR A 32 13.36 1.00 -7.41
CA THR A 32 11.92 0.74 -7.20
C THR A 32 11.10 2.03 -7.26
N LEU A 33 11.58 3.12 -6.65
CA LEU A 33 10.92 4.43 -6.67
C LEU A 33 10.95 5.08 -8.06
N LYS A 34 12.04 4.91 -8.81
CA LYS A 34 12.12 5.32 -10.23
C LYS A 34 11.24 4.43 -11.11
N GLY A 35 11.05 3.18 -10.71
CA GLY A 35 10.07 2.28 -11.28
C GLY A 35 8.63 2.75 -11.03
N ASP A 36 7.69 2.19 -11.80
CA ASP A 36 6.27 2.49 -11.63
C ASP A 36 5.63 1.52 -10.62
N VAL A 37 5.99 1.65 -9.34
CA VAL A 37 5.44 0.80 -8.26
C VAL A 37 3.92 0.98 -8.09
N ILE A 38 3.39 2.14 -8.49
CA ILE A 38 1.94 2.38 -8.50
C ILE A 38 1.26 1.51 -9.58
N SER A 39 1.91 1.31 -10.72
CA SER A 39 1.46 0.34 -11.73
C SER A 39 1.49 -1.09 -11.19
N SER A 40 2.56 -1.51 -10.48
CA SER A 40 2.58 -2.83 -9.80
C SER A 40 1.40 -3.01 -8.85
N ALA A 41 1.14 -2.01 -7.99
CA ALA A 41 -0.01 -1.99 -7.10
C ALA A 41 -1.35 -2.11 -7.85
N ARG A 42 -1.53 -1.36 -8.95
CA ARG A 42 -2.73 -1.43 -9.80
C ARG A 42 -2.91 -2.81 -10.43
N GLN A 43 -1.83 -3.43 -10.88
CA GLN A 43 -1.87 -4.76 -11.48
C GLN A 43 -2.34 -5.81 -10.47
N LEU A 44 -1.79 -5.79 -9.25
CA LEU A 44 -2.23 -6.67 -8.17
C LEU A 44 -3.71 -6.45 -7.84
N VAL A 45 -4.12 -5.20 -7.61
CA VAL A 45 -5.53 -4.86 -7.32
C VAL A 45 -6.45 -5.33 -8.45
N THR A 46 -6.05 -5.09 -9.70
CA THR A 46 -6.85 -5.47 -10.87
C THR A 46 -6.95 -6.98 -11.00
N ALA A 47 -5.86 -7.71 -10.79
CA ALA A 47 -5.85 -9.17 -10.89
C ALA A 47 -6.67 -9.83 -9.77
N CYS A 48 -6.54 -9.34 -8.54
CA CYS A 48 -7.38 -9.75 -7.41
C CYS A 48 -8.86 -9.49 -7.70
N ARG A 49 -9.22 -8.30 -8.21
CA ARG A 49 -10.62 -7.97 -8.53
C ARG A 49 -11.17 -8.72 -9.74
N ALA A 50 -10.33 -9.11 -10.69
CA ALA A 50 -10.73 -9.92 -11.83
C ALA A 50 -11.04 -11.37 -11.42
N SER A 51 -10.39 -11.86 -10.36
CA SER A 51 -10.74 -13.12 -9.74
C SER A 51 -12.01 -12.97 -8.91
N GLY A 52 -13.14 -13.42 -9.44
CA GLY A 52 -14.46 -13.23 -8.83
C GLY A 52 -14.58 -13.73 -7.38
N GLN A 53 -13.80 -14.75 -7.01
CA GLN A 53 -13.81 -15.34 -5.65
C GLN A 53 -12.75 -14.73 -4.71
N CYS A 54 -11.88 -13.85 -5.20
CA CYS A 54 -10.79 -13.30 -4.39
C CYS A 54 -11.29 -12.54 -3.18
N HIS A 55 -12.36 -11.76 -3.31
CA HIS A 55 -12.93 -11.01 -2.19
C HIS A 55 -13.40 -11.95 -1.08
N GLU A 56 -14.18 -12.98 -1.42
CA GLU A 56 -14.71 -13.96 -0.47
C GLU A 56 -13.58 -14.74 0.23
N ASP A 57 -12.55 -15.13 -0.52
CA ASP A 57 -11.41 -15.84 0.04
C ASP A 57 -10.55 -14.94 0.94
N VAL A 58 -10.37 -13.66 0.60
CA VAL A 58 -9.70 -12.67 1.47
C VAL A 58 -10.50 -12.45 2.74
N SER A 59 -11.82 -12.24 2.65
CA SER A 59 -12.69 -12.14 3.83
C SER A 59 -12.60 -13.40 4.69
N ARG A 60 -12.54 -14.59 4.10
CA ARG A 60 -12.35 -15.84 4.85
C ARG A 60 -11.01 -15.87 5.59
N ILE A 61 -9.92 -15.46 4.94
CA ILE A 61 -8.59 -15.37 5.57
C ILE A 61 -8.61 -14.38 6.73
N ILE A 62 -9.20 -13.19 6.54
CA ILE A 62 -9.31 -12.15 7.56
C ILE A 62 -10.09 -12.66 8.77
N ASN A 63 -11.25 -13.27 8.55
CA ASN A 63 -12.09 -13.80 9.62
C ASN A 63 -11.43 -14.97 10.36
N ASN A 64 -10.73 -15.86 9.64
CA ASN A 64 -9.93 -16.90 10.28
C ASN A 64 -8.80 -16.29 11.16
N GLY A 65 -8.15 -15.24 10.67
CA GLY A 65 -7.14 -14.49 11.43
C GLY A 65 -7.67 -13.87 12.73
N TYR A 66 -8.92 -13.40 12.75
CA TYR A 66 -9.57 -12.95 13.99
C TYR A 66 -9.73 -14.09 15.00
N THR A 67 -10.16 -15.27 14.53
CA THR A 67 -10.39 -16.42 15.42
C THR A 67 -9.10 -17.03 15.95
N THR A 68 -8.02 -16.94 15.19
CA THR A 68 -6.71 -17.50 15.52
C THR A 68 -5.78 -16.51 16.23
N GLY A 69 -6.19 -15.24 16.36
CA GLY A 69 -5.42 -14.20 17.04
C GLY A 69 -4.26 -13.64 16.22
N HIS A 70 -4.26 -13.80 14.89
CA HIS A 70 -3.23 -13.21 14.03
C HIS A 70 -3.35 -11.69 13.88
N TRP A 71 -4.56 -11.16 14.02
CA TRP A 71 -4.85 -9.73 14.01
C TRP A 71 -6.21 -9.47 14.66
N THR A 72 -6.43 -8.24 15.14
CA THR A 72 -7.73 -7.75 15.62
C THR A 72 -8.51 -7.02 14.53
N LYS A 73 -9.79 -6.70 14.79
CA LYS A 73 -10.64 -5.92 13.87
C LYS A 73 -10.14 -4.47 13.68
N GLU A 74 -9.40 -3.95 14.65
CA GLU A 74 -8.78 -2.62 14.60
C GLU A 74 -7.45 -2.63 13.83
N GLU A 75 -6.83 -3.80 13.67
CA GLU A 75 -5.58 -3.98 12.94
C GLU A 75 -5.81 -4.22 11.45
N LEU A 76 -6.82 -5.01 11.12
CA LEU A 76 -7.15 -5.38 9.76
C LEU A 76 -8.66 -5.44 9.61
N GLN A 77 -9.25 -4.56 8.82
CA GLN A 77 -10.69 -4.58 8.57
C GLN A 77 -11.03 -5.53 7.42
N ASP A 78 -12.21 -6.14 7.48
CA ASP A 78 -12.78 -6.91 6.37
C ASP A 78 -13.47 -5.95 5.39
N VAL A 79 -12.70 -5.50 4.39
CA VAL A 79 -13.07 -4.44 3.44
C VAL A 79 -12.58 -4.82 2.04
N ALA A 80 -13.29 -4.34 1.02
CA ALA A 80 -12.92 -4.63 -0.36
C ALA A 80 -11.75 -3.76 -0.86
N LEU A 81 -10.90 -4.35 -1.73
CA LEU A 81 -9.90 -3.59 -2.50
C LEU A 81 -10.55 -2.53 -3.38
N LEU A 82 -10.01 -1.32 -3.39
CA LEU A 82 -10.50 -0.21 -4.21
C LEU A 82 -9.74 -0.16 -5.52
N ARG A 83 -10.44 0.11 -6.64
CA ARG A 83 -9.79 0.43 -7.92
C ARG A 83 -9.56 1.94 -7.99
N ASP A 84 -8.44 2.35 -8.56
CA ASP A 84 -8.20 3.76 -8.76
C ASP A 84 -8.82 4.30 -10.06
N VAL A 85 -9.05 5.61 -10.06
CA VAL A 85 -9.32 6.41 -11.25
C VAL A 85 -8.04 7.17 -11.56
N ILE A 86 -7.42 6.84 -12.69
CA ILE A 86 -6.08 7.29 -13.09
C ILE A 86 -5.91 8.81 -13.00
N THR A 87 -6.96 9.58 -13.32
CA THR A 87 -6.92 11.05 -13.38
C THR A 87 -7.04 11.74 -12.02
N ARG A 88 -7.24 10.98 -10.93
CA ARG A 88 -7.51 11.55 -9.60
C ARG A 88 -6.53 11.03 -8.57
N TRP A 89 -5.65 11.91 -8.12
CA TRP A 89 -4.69 11.68 -7.04
C TRP A 89 -5.34 11.13 -5.77
N SER A 90 -6.56 11.58 -5.43
CA SER A 90 -7.36 11.04 -4.31
C SER A 90 -7.69 9.57 -4.47
N SER A 91 -7.93 9.11 -5.70
CA SER A 91 -8.25 7.72 -5.97
C SER A 91 -7.02 6.81 -5.86
N ILE A 92 -5.85 7.31 -6.28
CA ILE A 92 -4.58 6.60 -6.12
C ILE A 92 -4.27 6.42 -4.64
N SER A 93 -4.38 7.49 -3.83
CA SER A 93 -4.17 7.39 -2.37
C SER A 93 -5.10 6.36 -1.74
N LEU A 94 -6.41 6.41 -2.01
CA LEU A 94 -7.36 5.45 -1.44
C LEU A 94 -7.10 4.00 -1.88
N MET A 95 -6.67 3.77 -3.12
CA MET A 95 -6.28 2.44 -3.59
C MET A 95 -5.06 1.94 -2.83
N VAL A 96 -3.99 2.75 -2.72
CA VAL A 96 -2.76 2.38 -2.02
C VAL A 96 -3.02 2.19 -0.53
N ASP A 97 -3.81 3.07 0.10
CA ASP A 97 -4.24 2.96 1.50
C ASP A 97 -4.86 1.59 1.77
N ARG A 98 -5.84 1.21 0.94
CA ARG A 98 -6.57 -0.05 1.07
C ARG A 98 -5.70 -1.26 0.76
N LEU A 99 -4.84 -1.16 -0.24
CA LEU A 99 -3.92 -2.24 -0.61
C LEU A 99 -2.96 -2.55 0.55
N LEU A 100 -2.32 -1.52 1.11
CA LEU A 100 -1.38 -1.67 2.22
C LEU A 100 -2.06 -2.20 3.49
N GLU A 101 -3.29 -1.76 3.76
CA GLU A 101 -4.10 -2.29 4.86
C GLU A 101 -4.34 -3.80 4.68
N LEU A 102 -4.79 -4.22 3.50
CA LEU A 102 -5.16 -5.61 3.23
C LEU A 102 -3.98 -6.54 2.89
N TYR A 103 -2.79 -5.99 2.70
CA TYR A 103 -1.63 -6.75 2.22
C TYR A 103 -1.29 -8.00 3.05
N PRO A 104 -1.37 -7.99 4.40
CA PRO A 104 -1.12 -9.20 5.19
C PRO A 104 -2.06 -10.36 4.84
N ALA A 105 -3.33 -10.09 4.57
CA ALA A 105 -4.27 -11.12 4.13
C ALA A 105 -4.04 -11.51 2.66
N LEU A 106 -3.68 -10.56 1.80
CA LEU A 106 -3.39 -10.81 0.39
C LEU A 106 -2.14 -11.67 0.21
N SER A 107 -1.06 -11.44 0.96
CA SER A 107 0.14 -12.29 0.89
C SER A 107 -0.18 -13.74 1.28
N ARG A 108 -1.03 -13.96 2.29
CA ARG A 108 -1.53 -15.30 2.63
C ARG A 108 -2.41 -15.90 1.53
N LEU A 109 -3.21 -15.09 0.84
CA LEU A 109 -4.02 -15.53 -0.30
C LEU A 109 -3.13 -15.98 -1.46
N LEU A 110 -2.16 -15.16 -1.84
CA LEU A 110 -1.22 -15.44 -2.94
C LEU A 110 -0.37 -16.68 -2.66
N SER A 111 -0.13 -17.00 -1.39
CA SER A 111 0.53 -18.23 -0.96
C SER A 111 -0.30 -19.51 -1.20
N GLN A 112 -1.60 -19.41 -1.47
CA GLN A 112 -2.43 -20.59 -1.76
C GLN A 112 -2.27 -21.08 -3.20
N ASP A 113 -2.33 -22.39 -3.41
CA ASP A 113 -2.15 -22.99 -4.75
C ASP A 113 -3.17 -22.49 -5.78
N LYS A 114 -4.38 -22.18 -5.32
CA LYS A 114 -5.46 -21.59 -6.13
C LYS A 114 -5.05 -20.29 -6.83
N TYR A 115 -4.09 -19.55 -6.28
CA TYR A 115 -3.69 -18.22 -6.74
C TYR A 115 -2.23 -18.16 -7.24
N GLN A 116 -1.62 -19.30 -7.60
CA GLN A 116 -0.25 -19.36 -8.11
C GLN A 116 -0.01 -18.37 -9.28
N GLU A 117 -0.95 -18.27 -10.21
CA GLU A 117 -0.89 -17.34 -11.35
C GLU A 117 -0.87 -15.86 -10.95
N LEU A 118 -1.36 -15.53 -9.75
CA LEU A 118 -1.36 -14.17 -9.21
C LEU A 118 -0.08 -13.83 -8.45
N ARG A 119 0.75 -14.82 -8.09
CA ARG A 119 2.01 -14.58 -7.36
C ARG A 119 2.99 -13.68 -8.10
N LYS A 120 2.92 -13.63 -9.44
CA LYS A 120 3.71 -12.69 -10.25
C LYS A 120 3.40 -11.21 -9.98
N TYR A 121 2.27 -10.92 -9.32
CA TYR A 121 1.88 -9.58 -8.89
C TYR A 121 2.13 -9.35 -7.40
N GLU A 122 2.75 -10.30 -6.69
CA GLU A 122 3.16 -10.11 -5.30
C GLU A 122 4.19 -8.99 -5.22
N LEU A 123 4.00 -8.09 -4.26
CA LEU A 123 4.87 -6.93 -4.07
C LEU A 123 6.01 -7.30 -3.12
N SER A 124 7.22 -6.87 -3.47
CA SER A 124 8.37 -7.02 -2.58
C SER A 124 8.25 -6.12 -1.34
N GLU A 125 9.04 -6.41 -0.31
CA GLU A 125 9.11 -5.56 0.89
C GLU A 125 9.51 -4.12 0.54
N VAL A 126 10.43 -3.95 -0.43
CA VAL A 126 10.87 -2.65 -0.91
C VAL A 126 9.74 -1.92 -1.65
N GLU A 127 8.98 -2.62 -2.51
CA GLU A 127 7.82 -2.03 -3.18
C GLU A 127 6.75 -1.57 -2.19
N LEU A 128 6.48 -2.36 -1.15
CA LEU A 128 5.55 -2.00 -0.08
C LEU A 128 6.03 -0.77 0.70
N GLN A 129 7.34 -0.71 0.99
CA GLN A 129 7.95 0.43 1.66
C GLN A 129 7.83 1.70 0.80
N VAL A 130 8.20 1.64 -0.48
CA VAL A 130 8.08 2.77 -1.41
C VAL A 130 6.62 3.21 -1.53
N LEU A 131 5.66 2.27 -1.63
CA LEU A 131 4.22 2.60 -1.66
C LEU A 131 3.74 3.28 -0.37
N ALA A 132 4.23 2.84 0.78
CA ALA A 132 3.90 3.45 2.07
C ALA A 132 4.42 4.90 2.16
N ASP A 133 5.61 5.16 1.62
CA ASP A 133 6.19 6.50 1.55
C ASP A 133 5.42 7.39 0.57
N ILE A 134 5.15 6.90 -0.64
CA ILE A 134 4.32 7.61 -1.64
C ILE A 134 2.97 7.98 -1.04
N ARG A 135 2.31 7.05 -0.33
CA ARG A 135 1.05 7.30 0.39
C ARG A 135 1.18 8.48 1.36
N HIS A 136 2.24 8.53 2.17
CA HIS A 136 2.45 9.64 3.11
C HIS A 136 2.53 11.00 2.39
N TYR A 137 3.30 11.08 1.30
CA TYR A 137 3.39 12.30 0.49
C TYR A 137 2.05 12.69 -0.16
N LEU A 138 1.32 11.71 -0.71
CA LEU A 138 0.00 11.93 -1.30
C LEU A 138 -1.00 12.47 -0.26
N ALA A 139 -1.07 11.85 0.91
CA ALA A 139 -1.96 12.27 2.00
C ALA A 139 -1.62 13.69 2.49
N PHE A 140 -0.33 14.00 2.65
CA PHE A 140 0.14 15.33 3.01
C PHE A 140 -0.29 16.39 2.00
N SER A 141 -0.13 16.11 0.69
CA SER A 141 -0.53 17.02 -0.38
C SER A 141 -2.04 17.34 -0.36
N MET A 142 -2.87 16.35 -0.01
CA MET A 142 -4.32 16.51 0.09
C MET A 142 -4.73 17.35 1.31
N LEU A 143 -4.08 17.16 2.45
CA LEU A 143 -4.29 17.97 3.65
C LEU A 143 -3.99 19.45 3.39
N PHE A 144 -2.89 19.74 2.70
CA PHE A 144 -2.53 21.11 2.32
C PHE A 144 -3.53 21.76 1.37
N LYS A 145 -4.00 21.01 0.36
CA LYS A 145 -5.05 21.50 -0.56
C LYS A 145 -6.36 21.79 0.18
N LYS A 146 -6.78 20.93 1.12
CA LYS A 146 -8.00 21.14 1.92
C LYS A 146 -7.90 22.41 2.78
N LYS A 147 -6.77 22.62 3.47
CA LYS A 147 -6.53 23.82 4.28
C LYS A 147 -6.50 25.11 3.46
N SER A 148 -5.99 25.05 2.23
CA SER A 148 -5.92 26.21 1.33
C SER A 148 -7.29 26.61 0.77
N GLN A 149 -8.17 25.64 0.50
CA GLN A 149 -9.55 25.90 0.07
C GLN A 149 -10.45 26.37 1.23
N CYS A 150 -10.21 25.90 2.45
CA CYS A 150 -10.94 26.36 3.64
C CYS A 150 -10.56 27.78 4.11
N LYS A 151 -9.46 28.38 3.59
CA LYS A 151 -9.06 29.77 3.87
C LYS A 151 -9.67 30.80 2.91
N LYS A 152 -10.59 30.40 2.03
CA LYS A 152 -11.29 31.29 1.08
C LYS A 152 -12.72 31.66 1.51
N LEU A 153 -13.08 31.48 2.78
CA LEU A 153 -14.36 31.91 3.35
C LEU A 153 -14.13 32.96 4.44
#